data_AF-A0A7K7ZZS4-F1
#
_entry.id   AF-A0A7K7ZZS4-F1
#
_cell.length_a   1.000
_cell.length_b   1.000
_cell.length_c   1.000
_cell.angle_alpha   90.00
_cell.angle_beta   90.00
_cell.angle_gamma   90.00
#
_symmetry.space_group_name_H-M   'P 1'
#
loop_
_entity.id
_entity.type
_entity.pdbx_description
1 polymer ?
#
loop_
_entity_poly.entity_id
_entity_poly.type
_entity_poly.pdbx_seq_one_letter_code
_entity_poly.pdbx_strand_id
1 'polypeptide(L)'
;MTLTHNCNTPWADNWLVDTEGGKPVHHGLSSFGKMVVEEMNRLGMMVDLAHVSVDTMKVVLNISKAPVIFSHSSAYSICQHRRNVPDDVLEMVVSVGA
;
A
#
# COMPACT_ATOMS: atom_id res chain seq x y z
N MET A 1 -0.48 -1.06 -11.25
CA MET A 1 -1.29 -2.20 -10.78
C MET A 1 -1.60 -1.98 -9.32
N THR A 2 -2.87 -2.05 -8.95
CA THR A 2 -3.32 -2.02 -7.54
C THR A 2 -2.97 -3.34 -6.89
N LEU A 3 -2.22 -3.32 -5.77
CA LEU A 3 -1.65 -4.56 -5.20
C LEU A 3 -2.70 -5.49 -4.58
N THR A 4 -3.83 -4.92 -4.14
CA THR A 4 -4.98 -5.64 -3.59
C THR A 4 -6.28 -4.99 -4.04
N HIS A 5 -7.41 -5.63 -3.74
CA HIS A 5 -8.73 -5.00 -3.81
C HIS A 5 -9.42 -5.19 -2.46
N ASN A 6 -10.61 -5.77 -2.38
CA ASN A 6 -11.29 -6.06 -1.11
C ASN A 6 -10.87 -7.40 -0.48
N CYS A 7 -9.78 -8.01 -0.94
CA CYS A 7 -9.26 -9.28 -0.42
C CYS A 7 -7.73 -9.22 -0.37
N ASN A 8 -7.14 -9.96 0.57
CA ASN A 8 -5.70 -10.21 0.58
C ASN A 8 -5.33 -11.01 -0.66
N THR A 9 -4.14 -10.73 -1.20
CA THR A 9 -3.48 -11.66 -2.11
C THR A 9 -2.57 -12.57 -1.30
N PRO A 10 -2.01 -13.65 -1.89
CA PRO A 10 -0.95 -14.41 -1.25
C PRO A 10 0.33 -13.61 -0.94
N TRP A 11 0.38 -12.32 -1.30
CA TRP A 11 1.59 -11.52 -1.23
C TRP A 11 1.42 -10.08 -0.71
N ALA A 12 0.19 -9.62 -0.48
CA ALA A 12 -0.11 -8.31 0.10
C ALA A 12 -1.41 -8.31 0.92
N ASP A 13 -1.40 -7.59 2.04
CA ASP A 13 -2.59 -7.37 2.87
C ASP A 13 -3.41 -6.16 2.38
N ASN A 14 -4.74 -6.31 2.41
CA ASN A 14 -5.71 -5.27 2.04
C ASN A 14 -6.26 -4.51 3.26
N TRP A 15 -6.86 -3.35 3.04
CA TRP A 15 -7.35 -2.40 4.06
C TRP A 15 -8.31 -3.00 5.11
N LEU A 16 -9.03 -4.08 4.80
CA LEU A 16 -9.92 -4.71 5.77
C LEU A 16 -9.18 -5.26 6.99
N VAL A 17 -7.88 -5.57 6.88
CA VAL A 17 -7.10 -6.04 8.04
C VAL A 17 -6.90 -4.95 9.10
N ASP A 18 -7.09 -3.68 8.75
CA ASP A 18 -6.97 -2.53 9.65
C ASP A 18 -8.30 -2.20 10.37
N THR A 19 -9.36 -2.96 10.10
CA THR A 19 -10.66 -2.83 10.78
C THR A 19 -10.70 -3.64 12.07
N GLU A 20 -11.70 -3.40 12.92
CA GLU A 20 -11.87 -4.16 14.17
C GLU A 20 -12.02 -5.67 13.87
N GLY A 21 -11.18 -6.48 14.51
CA GLY A 21 -11.14 -7.93 14.28
C GLY A 21 -10.37 -8.37 13.02
N GLY A 22 -9.81 -7.42 12.26
CA GLY A 22 -8.90 -7.69 11.15
C GLY A 22 -7.65 -8.46 11.59
N LYS A 23 -7.20 -9.38 10.75
CA LYS A 23 -6.01 -10.22 10.99
C LYS A 23 -5.07 -10.10 9.80
N PRO A 24 -3.99 -9.30 9.89
CA PRO A 24 -2.99 -9.25 8.83
C PRO A 24 -2.33 -10.62 8.65
N VAL A 25 -2.10 -11.01 7.39
CA VAL A 25 -1.48 -12.30 7.06
C VAL A 25 0.01 -12.13 6.83
N HIS A 26 0.40 -11.01 6.22
CA HIS A 26 1.77 -10.73 5.80
C HIS A 26 2.41 -9.59 6.59
N HIS A 27 1.61 -8.85 7.37
CA HIS A 27 2.03 -7.59 8.00
C HIS A 27 2.55 -6.60 6.95
N GLY A 28 1.74 -6.42 5.90
CA GLY A 28 2.05 -5.61 4.74
C GLY A 28 2.30 -6.45 3.49
N LEU A 29 3.57 -6.78 3.22
CA LEU A 29 3.97 -7.62 2.08
C LEU A 29 4.68 -8.88 2.53
N SER A 30 4.39 -9.99 1.85
CA SER A 30 5.21 -11.21 1.97
C SER A 30 6.58 -11.01 1.32
N SER A 31 7.52 -11.94 1.53
CA SER A 31 8.80 -11.93 0.81
C SER A 31 8.61 -11.94 -0.71
N PHE A 32 7.61 -12.67 -1.20
CA PHE A 32 7.27 -12.65 -2.62
C PHE A 32 6.67 -11.31 -3.05
N GLY A 33 5.84 -10.68 -2.22
CA GLY A 33 5.26 -9.36 -2.49
C GLY A 33 6.31 -8.27 -2.68
N LYS A 34 7.42 -8.32 -1.93
CA LYS A 34 8.55 -7.41 -2.14
C LYS A 34 9.18 -7.59 -3.52
N MET A 35 9.37 -8.84 -3.98
CA MET A 35 9.86 -9.10 -5.34
C MET A 35 8.88 -8.63 -6.42
N VAL A 36 7.56 -8.71 -6.17
CA VAL A 36 6.55 -8.15 -7.09
C VAL A 36 6.75 -6.65 -7.26
N VAL A 37 6.93 -5.90 -6.17
CA VAL A 37 7.18 -4.45 -6.21
C VAL A 37 8.48 -4.13 -6.95
N GLU A 38 9.55 -4.86 -6.67
CA GLU A 38 10.84 -4.69 -7.36
C GLU A 38 10.72 -4.93 -8.87
N GLU A 39 9.98 -5.96 -9.27
CA GLU A 39 9.74 -6.28 -10.69
C GLU A 39 8.87 -5.23 -11.36
N MET A 40 7.85 -4.71 -10.68
CA MET A 40 7.05 -3.59 -11.18
C MET A 40 7.93 -2.35 -11.42
N ASN A 41 8.83 -2.03 -10.49
CA ASN A 41 9.80 -0.95 -10.67
C ASN A 41 10.74 -1.22 -11.86
N ARG A 42 11.24 -2.46 -12.02
CA ARG A 42 12.09 -2.86 -13.16
C ARG A 42 11.38 -2.71 -14.51
N LEU A 43 10.09 -3.02 -14.56
CA LEU A 43 9.27 -2.94 -15.78
C LEU A 43 8.77 -1.53 -16.09
N GLY A 44 8.94 -0.56 -15.18
CA GLY A 44 8.31 0.76 -15.31
C GLY A 44 6.80 0.73 -15.11
N MET A 45 6.29 -0.26 -14.38
CA MET A 45 4.86 -0.36 -14.04
C MET A 45 4.58 0.41 -12.75
N MET A 46 3.63 1.35 -12.79
CA MET A 46 3.22 2.10 -11.59
C MET A 46 2.65 1.16 -10.53
N VAL A 47 3.13 1.32 -9.29
CA VAL A 47 2.58 0.66 -8.10
C VAL A 47 1.44 1.51 -7.55
N ASP A 48 0.26 0.91 -7.41
CA ASP A 48 -0.92 1.58 -6.88
C ASP A 48 -1.30 1.02 -5.50
N LEU A 49 -1.39 1.92 -4.52
CA LEU A 49 -1.62 1.64 -3.11
C LEU A 49 -3.09 1.82 -2.68
N ALA A 50 -4.01 2.11 -3.59
CA ALA A 50 -5.43 2.00 -3.27
C ALA A 50 -5.77 0.58 -2.76
N HIS A 51 -6.71 0.49 -1.82
CA HIS A 51 -7.17 -0.75 -1.17
C HIS A 51 -6.17 -1.49 -0.27
N VAL A 52 -4.90 -1.12 -0.21
CA VAL A 52 -3.94 -1.87 0.61
C VAL A 52 -4.06 -1.50 2.10
N SER A 53 -3.54 -2.36 2.99
CA SER A 53 -3.43 -2.04 4.42
C SER A 53 -2.41 -0.92 4.68
N VAL A 54 -2.49 -0.24 5.82
CA VAL A 54 -1.51 0.79 6.21
C VAL A 54 -0.09 0.22 6.27
N ASP A 55 0.08 -1.00 6.77
CA ASP A 55 1.38 -1.68 6.79
C ASP A 55 1.90 -1.92 5.37
N THR A 56 1.03 -2.33 4.44
CA THR A 56 1.39 -2.49 3.02
C THR A 56 1.84 -1.14 2.43
N MET A 57 1.14 -0.04 2.72
CA MET A 57 1.53 1.30 2.24
C MET A 57 2.95 1.63 2.68
N LYS A 58 3.25 1.48 3.98
CA LYS A 58 4.56 1.80 4.56
C LYS A 58 5.67 0.91 4.01
N VAL A 59 5.43 -0.40 3.91
CA VAL A 59 6.42 -1.33 3.37
C VAL A 59 6.74 -1.00 1.91
N VAL A 60 5.73 -0.74 1.07
CA VAL A 60 5.95 -0.39 -0.33
C VAL A 60 6.71 0.93 -0.44
N LEU A 61 6.30 1.97 0.28
CA LEU A 61 6.97 3.28 0.26
C LEU A 61 8.43 3.20 0.70
N ASN A 62 8.77 2.28 1.61
CA ASN A 62 10.15 2.10 2.06
C ASN A 62 11.04 1.33 1.05
N ILE A 63 10.48 0.50 0.18
CA ILE A 63 11.26 -0.35 -0.74
C ILE A 63 11.19 0.11 -2.21
N SER A 64 10.15 0.86 -2.58
CA SER A 64 9.96 1.23 -3.98
C SER A 64 11.02 2.23 -4.44
N LYS A 65 11.57 1.97 -5.63
CA LYS A 65 12.62 2.79 -6.25
C LYS A 65 12.05 3.81 -7.25
N ALA A 66 10.74 3.82 -7.44
CA ALA A 66 10.04 4.71 -8.35
C ALA A 66 8.80 5.29 -7.66
N PRO A 67 8.30 6.44 -8.11
CA PRO A 67 7.07 7.03 -7.57
C PRO A 67 5.90 6.04 -7.61
N VAL A 68 5.13 6.01 -6.53
CA VAL A 68 3.90 5.22 -6.39
C VAL A 68 2.67 6.13 -6.51
N ILE A 69 1.50 5.54 -6.71
CA ILE A 69 0.24 6.28 -6.79
C ILE A 69 -0.78 5.73 -5.79
N PHE A 70 -1.75 6.58 -5.43
CA PHE A 70 -3.05 6.14 -4.95
C PHE A 70 -4.07 6.53 -6.02
N SER A 71 -4.50 5.58 -6.84
CA SER A 71 -5.39 5.87 -7.98
C SER A 71 -6.75 6.43 -7.52
N HIS A 72 -7.25 5.94 -6.38
CA HIS A 72 -8.48 6.43 -5.73
C HIS A 72 -8.42 6.24 -4.21
N SER A 73 -8.01 7.27 -3.49
CA SER A 73 -8.07 7.31 -2.02
C SER A 73 -8.31 8.75 -1.56
N SER A 74 -8.65 8.94 -0.28
CA SER A 74 -8.80 10.26 0.33
C SER A 74 -7.93 10.36 1.59
N ALA A 75 -7.87 11.53 2.23
CA ALA A 75 -7.13 11.73 3.48
C ALA A 75 -7.91 11.18 4.68
N TYR A 76 -7.25 10.39 5.53
CA TYR A 76 -7.86 9.79 6.71
C TYR A 76 -8.30 10.85 7.74
N SER A 77 -7.52 11.93 7.87
CA SER A 77 -7.82 13.06 8.76
C SER A 77 -9.13 13.79 8.41
N ILE A 78 -9.55 13.74 7.14
CA ILE A 78 -10.83 14.32 6.68
C ILE A 78 -12.00 13.32 6.83
N CYS A 79 -11.75 12.05 6.54
CA CYS A 79 -12.74 10.99 6.68
C CYS A 79 -12.05 9.72 7.20
N GLN A 80 -12.39 9.31 8.43
CA GLN A 80 -11.73 8.23 9.17
C GLN A 80 -12.17 6.84 8.70
N HIS A 81 -12.02 6.57 7.41
CA HIS A 81 -12.26 5.27 6.80
C HIS A 81 -10.92 4.58 6.52
N ARG A 82 -10.78 3.28 6.80
CA ARG A 82 -9.50 2.54 6.67
C ARG A 82 -8.94 2.42 5.24
N ARG A 83 -9.75 2.72 4.21
CA ARG A 83 -9.25 2.93 2.83
C ARG A 83 -8.55 4.27 2.60
N ASN A 84 -8.68 5.22 3.51
CA ASN A 84 -8.09 6.54 3.39
C ASN A 84 -6.68 6.56 3.96
N VAL A 85 -5.84 7.42 3.40
CA VAL A 85 -4.41 7.46 3.66
C VAL A 85 -4.15 8.26 4.95
N PRO A 86 -3.48 7.68 5.95
CA PRO A 86 -3.02 8.41 7.14
C PRO A 86 -2.02 9.52 6.79
N ASP A 87 -1.98 10.58 7.60
CA ASP A 87 -1.13 11.74 7.33
C ASP A 87 0.38 11.37 7.36
N ASP A 88 0.80 10.44 8.22
CA ASP A 88 2.19 9.94 8.25
C ASP A 88 2.55 9.18 6.96
N VAL A 89 1.60 8.48 6.34
CA VAL A 89 1.80 7.84 5.04
C VAL A 89 1.84 8.88 3.91
N LEU A 90 1.01 9.93 3.97
CA LEU A 90 1.05 11.03 2.99
C LEU A 90 2.40 11.74 3.01
N GLU A 91 3.00 11.96 4.19
CA GLU A 91 4.36 12.50 4.30
C GLU A 91 5.41 11.58 3.67
N MET A 92 5.29 10.26 3.85
CA MET A 92 6.18 9.29 3.20
C MET A 92 6.09 9.31 1.67
N VAL A 93 4.90 9.54 1.09
CA VAL A 93 4.73 9.64 -0.38
C VAL A 93 5.61 10.74 -0.97
N VAL A 94 5.73 11.88 -0.29
CA VAL A 94 6.58 13.00 -0.74
C VAL A 94 8.04 12.56 -0.85
N SER A 95 8.51 11.69 0.05
CA SER A 95 9.91 11.25 0.05
C SER A 95 10.27 10.31 -1.11
N VAL A 96 9.30 9.56 -1.65
CA VAL A 96 9.51 8.60 -2.75
C VAL A 96 9.30 9.25 -4.12
N GLY A 97 8.52 10.34 -4.17
CA GLY A 97 8.20 11.07 -5.41
C GLY A 97 9.19 12.17 -5.80
N ALA A 98 10.22 12.42 -4.99
CA ALA A 98 11.22 13.48 -5.19
C ALA A 98 12.44 13.03 -6.01
#